data_AF-A0A7C6TE52-F1
#
_entry.id   AF-A0A7C6TE52-F1
#
_cell.length_a   1.000
_cell.length_b   1.000
_cell.length_c   1.000
_cell.angle_alpha   90.00
_cell.angle_beta   90.00
_cell.angle_gamma   90.00
#
_symmetry.space_group_name_H-M   'P 1'
#
loop_
_entity.id
_entity.type
_entity.pdbx_description
1 polymer ?
#
loop_
_entity_poly.entity_id
_entity_poly.type
_entity_poly.pdbx_seq_one_letter_code
_entity_poly.pdbx_strand_id
1 'polypeptide(L)' 'MDELIRMVSERAGIGEDAARAAVQTVLDFLKDRLPEPIAGQIDNVLGAGRKEKSGGVAGGIGDILGRS' A
#
# COMPACT_ATOMS: atom_id res chain seq x y z
N MET A 1 4.15 -0.46 -0.68
CA MET A 1 5.27 -0.43 0.29
C MET A 1 6.60 -0.10 -0.39
N ASP A 2 7.04 -0.88 -1.38
CA ASP A 2 8.37 -0.72 -1.99
C ASP A 2 8.59 0.63 -2.69
N GLU A 3 7.57 1.16 -3.37
CA GLU A 3 7.63 2.49 -3.97
C GLU A 3 7.82 3.61 -2.93
N LEU A 4 7.13 3.50 -1.79
CA LEU A 4 7.22 4.43 -0.67
C LEU A 4 8.62 4.41 -0.05
N ILE A 5 9.19 3.21 0.11
CA ILE A 5 10.56 3.01 0.60
C ILE A 5 11.56 3.64 -0.37
N ARG A 6 11.42 3.41 -1.68
CA ARG A 6 12.28 4.01 -2.70
C ARG A 6 12.20 5.54 -2.69
N MET A 7 11.00 6.11 -2.61
CA MET A 7 10.83 7.56 -2.52
C MET A 7 11.49 8.15 -1.26
N VAL A 8 11.35 7.50 -0.11
CA VAL A 8 11.98 7.96 1.13
C VAL A 8 13.50 7.83 1.05
N SER A 9 14.01 6.70 0.55
CA SER A 9 15.44 6.48 0.29
C SER A 9 16.03 7.59 -0.59
N GLU A 10 15.41 7.86 -1.74
CA GLU A 10 15.88 8.87 -2.71
C GLU A 10 15.80 10.30 -2.17
N ARG A 11 14.72 10.65 -1.46
CA ARG A 11 14.51 12.02 -0.98
C ARG A 11 15.24 12.32 0.31
N ALA A 12 15.37 11.35 1.21
CA ALA A 12 16.07 11.51 2.48
C ALA A 12 17.57 11.17 2.38
N GLY A 13 18.01 10.57 1.26
CA GLY A 13 19.41 10.19 1.04
C GLY A 13 19.88 9.07 1.98
N ILE A 14 18.97 8.16 2.36
CA ILE A 14 19.25 7.04 3.28
C ILE A 14 19.15 5.71 2.55
N GLY A 15 19.83 4.68 3.05
CA GLY A 15 19.74 3.33 2.47
C GLY A 15 18.33 2.74 2.57
N GLU A 16 18.01 1.76 1.72
CA GLU A 16 16.68 1.12 1.68
C GLU A 16 16.26 0.50 3.01
N ASP A 17 17.19 -0.11 3.75
CA ASP A 17 16.88 -0.69 5.07
C ASP A 17 16.47 0.37 6.09
N ALA A 18 17.16 1.52 6.10
CA ALA A 18 16.81 2.65 6.95
C ALA A 18 15.48 3.28 6.50
N ALA A 19 15.25 3.40 5.19
CA ALA A 19 13.99 3.88 4.64
C ALA A 19 12.81 2.97 4.99
N ARG A 20 13.00 1.65 4.96
CA ARG A 20 11.99 0.66 5.37
C ARG A 20 11.63 0.84 6.85
N ALA A 21 12.62 0.98 7.72
CA ALA A 21 12.40 1.24 9.14
C ALA A 21 11.66 2.56 9.39
N ALA A 22 12.03 3.62 8.66
CA ALA A 22 11.38 4.93 8.76
C ALA A 22 9.91 4.87 8.31
N VAL A 23 9.62 4.25 7.17
CA VAL A 23 8.26 4.08 6.66
C VAL A 23 7.42 3.27 7.65
N GLN A 24 7.95 2.17 8.20
CA GLN A 24 7.24 1.34 9.17
C GLN A 24 6.91 2.13 10.45
N THR A 25 7.87 2.89 10.99
CA THR A 25 7.67 3.70 12.19
C THR A 25 6.54 4.72 12.01
N VAL A 26 6.47 5.37 10.85
CA VAL A 26 5.40 6.34 10.55
C VAL A 26 4.05 5.64 10.40
N LEU A 27 4.01 4.47 9.75
CA LEU A 27 2.78 3.69 9.61
C LEU A 27 2.26 3.23 10.96
N ASP A 28 3.13 2.76 11.84
CA ASP A 28 2.75 2.33 13.20
C ASP A 28 2.21 3.52 14.00
N PHE A 29 2.88 4.68 13.96
CA PHE A 29 2.37 5.89 14.58
C PHE A 29 0.99 6.31 14.05
N LEU A 30 0.76 6.22 12.74
CA LEU A 30 -0.54 6.53 12.15
C LEU A 30 -1.60 5.51 12.55
N LYS A 31 -1.27 4.22 12.63
CA LYS A 31 -2.18 3.16 13.10
C LYS A 31 -2.59 3.38 14.55
N ASP A 32 -1.68 3.82 15.40
CA ASP A 32 -1.97 4.14 16.82
C ASP A 32 -2.86 5.39 16.98
N ARG A 33 -2.87 6.29 15.99
CA ARG A 33 -3.64 7.54 16.03
C ARG A 33 -4.94 7.51 15.24
N LEU A 34 -5.10 6.56 14.33
CA LEU A 34 -6.28 6.45 13.48
C LEU A 34 -7.21 5.34 13.99
N PRO A 35 -8.53 5.59 14.10
CA PRO A 35 -9.50 4.55 14.44
C PRO A 35 -9.38 3.34 13.50
N GLU A 36 -9.63 2.13 14.02
CA GLU A 36 -9.51 0.86 13.27
C GLU A 36 -10.11 0.86 11.85
N PRO A 37 -11.26 1.52 11.56
CA PRO A 37 -11.81 1.59 10.20
C PRO A 37 -10.88 2.26 9.18
N ILE A 38 -10.04 3.22 9.61
CA ILE A 38 -9.13 3.97 8.73
C ILE A 38 -7.80 3.23 8.57
N ALA A 39 -7.30 2.60 9.64
CA ALA A 39 -6.09 1.76 9.58
C ALA A 39 -6.24 0.62 8.56
N GLY A 40 -7.40 -0.04 8.53
CA GLY A 40 -7.70 -1.08 7.54
C GLY A 40 -7.76 -0.56 6.09
N GLN A 41 -8.11 0.71 5.86
CA GLN A 41 -8.07 1.31 4.53
C GLN A 41 -6.64 1.61 4.07
N ILE A 42 -5.78 2.06 4.99
CA ILE A 42 -4.35 2.31 4.70
C ILE A 42 -3.66 0.99 4.29
N ASP A 43 -3.89 -0.10 5.02
CA ASP A 43 -3.35 -1.41 4.66
C ASP A 43 -3.90 -1.90 3.31
N ASN A 44 -5.17 -1.63 3.00
CA ASN A 44 -5.75 -1.92 1.70
C ASN A 44 -5.09 -1.12 0.57
N VAL A 45 -4.74 0.16 0.76
CA VAL A 45 -4.06 0.98 -0.26
C VAL A 45 -2.59 0.55 -0.42
N LEU A 46 -1.89 0.34 0.69
CA LEU A 46 -0.50 -0.12 0.69
C LEU A 46 -0.36 -1.54 0.10
N GLY A 47 -1.38 -2.38 0.29
CA GLY A 47 -1.51 -3.71 -0.30
C GLY A 47 -2.10 -3.71 -1.73
N ALA A 48 -2.92 -2.72 -2.09
CA ALA A 48 -3.50 -2.57 -3.43
C ALA A 48 -2.44 -2.20 -4.48
N GLY A 49 -1.36 -1.51 -4.07
CA GLY A 49 -0.16 -1.36 -4.91
C GLY A 49 0.48 -2.69 -5.35
N ARG A 50 0.12 -3.82 -4.70
CA ARG A 50 0.49 -5.17 -5.12
C ARG A 50 -0.60 -5.89 -5.94
N LYS A 51 -1.86 -5.41 -5.94
CA LYS A 51 -2.98 -6.02 -6.66
C LYS A 51 -3.21 -5.47 -8.08
N GLU A 52 -2.67 -4.31 -8.43
CA GLU A 52 -2.78 -3.81 -9.82
C GLU A 52 -2.04 -4.66 -10.86
N LYS A 53 -1.11 -5.53 -10.45
CA LYS A 53 -0.44 -6.48 -11.36
C LYS A 53 -0.99 -7.90 -11.34
N SER A 54 -2.12 -8.17 -10.66
CA SER A 54 -2.66 -9.54 -10.57
C SER A 54 -4.19 -9.54 -10.49
N GLY A 55 -4.85 -9.53 -11.66
CA GLY A 55 -6.06 -10.30 -11.96
C GLY A 55 -7.38 -10.06 -11.20
N GLY A 56 -7.45 -9.18 -10.19
CA GLY A 56 -8.64 -9.08 -9.34
C GLY A 56 -9.78 -8.23 -9.92
N VAL A 57 -9.48 -7.10 -10.55
CA VAL A 57 -10.50 -6.14 -11.05
C VAL A 57 -10.98 -6.50 -12.46
N ALA A 58 -10.13 -7.13 -13.29
CA ALA A 58 -10.51 -7.58 -14.62
C ALA A 58 -11.47 -8.79 -14.59
N GLY A 59 -11.33 -9.69 -13.60
CA GLY A 59 -12.22 -10.86 -13.46
C GLY A 59 -13.66 -10.47 -13.06
N GLY A 60 -13.81 -9.56 -12.09
CA GLY A 60 -15.12 -9.10 -11.64
C GLY A 60 -15.88 -8.28 -12.69
N ILE A 61 -15.19 -7.54 -13.56
CA ILE A 61 -15.80 -6.80 -14.67
C ILE A 61 -16.11 -7.71 -15.86
N GLY A 62 -15.28 -8.72 -16.13
CA GLY A 62 -15.54 -9.72 -17.18
C GLY A 62 -16.79 -10.55 -16.92
N ASP A 63 -17.04 -10.93 -15.66
CA ASP A 63 -18.22 -11.70 -15.28
C ASP A 63 -19.54 -10.90 -15.34
N ILE A 64 -19.47 -9.58 -15.19
CA ILE A 64 -20.64 -8.68 -15.28
C ILE A 64 -20.92 -8.30 -16.75
N LEU A 65 -19.88 -8.14 -17.57
CA LEU A 65 -20.02 -7.86 -19.01
C LEU A 65 -20.34 -9.10 -19.85
N GLY A 66 -19.95 -10.30 -19.40
CA GLY A 66 -20.28 -11.57 -20.05
C GLY A 66 -21.68 -12.12 -19.69
N ARG A 67 -22.37 -11.48 -18.74
CA ARG A 67 -23.75 -11.79 -18.35
C ARG A 67 -24.70 -10.71 -18.87
N SER A 68 -24.71 -10.48 -20.17
CA SER A 68 -25.73 -9.71 -20.90
C SER A 68 -26.11 -10.46 -22.16
#